data_AF-A0A6A6UV97-F1
#
_entry.id   AF-A0A6A6UV97-F1
#
_cell.length_a   1.000
_cell.length_b   1.000
_cell.length_c   1.000
_cell.angle_alpha   90.00
_cell.angle_beta   90.00
_cell.angle_gamma   90.00
#
_symmetry.space_group_name_H-M   'P 1'
#
loop_
_entity.id
_entity.type
_entity.pdbx_description
1 polymer ?
#
loop_
_entity_poly.entity_id
_entity_poly.type
_entity_poly.pdbx_seq_one_letter_code
_entity_poly.pdbx_strand_id
1 'polypeptide(L)'
;MNRLLSSSCRARRADPIMISTLVNGILYGMHSEVAGAVKLSSVSTDKILEHMLDDAHQFDDVLTDSFRKRAVFQVPPYTNSSSYTQKISSLGLFEHVFDYDSGSIATTDTPAPFFVQGSNLHHAWRLYEDKVDVFVVPVIPASMKRPSQLVPLNLCSADGIWKLVASPSRLNEPTSDSRPLAGKRITIKQLLDREGLQTTLASRDFESLYGPSTTTTDYVTKLIELGAVIIGKTKTTQFATGDNCIDVHRPTNPQGGEYQFPEGSTTGGAVSLAACSWEAASVGTDSGGSIRRVATCNGLFSLRPSFDTTSLEGVFINSD
;
A
#
# COMPACT_ATOMS: atom_id res chain seq x y z
N MET A 1 -23.61 36.90 -16.14
CA MET A 1 -22.98 36.23 -14.97
C MET A 1 -23.25 34.73 -15.05
N ASN A 2 -22.65 34.07 -16.03
CA ASN A 2 -22.75 32.62 -16.24
C ASN A 2 -21.37 32.13 -16.70
N ARG A 3 -21.00 30.94 -16.23
CA ARG A 3 -19.72 30.21 -16.37
C ARG A 3 -18.71 30.53 -15.28
N LEU A 4 -18.54 29.58 -14.35
CA LEU A 4 -17.25 29.01 -13.92
C LEU A 4 -17.50 28.00 -12.77
N LEU A 5 -18.18 26.88 -13.04
CA LEU A 5 -18.16 25.71 -12.15
C LEU A 5 -18.36 24.43 -12.99
N SER A 6 -17.30 23.98 -13.65
CA SER A 6 -17.12 22.58 -14.04
C SER A 6 -15.66 22.32 -14.45
N SER A 7 -14.73 22.48 -13.52
CA SER A 7 -13.42 21.82 -13.65
C SER A 7 -13.51 20.50 -12.90
N SER A 8 -13.88 19.43 -13.60
CA SER A 8 -13.63 18.09 -13.14
C SER A 8 -12.12 17.94 -12.95
N CYS A 9 -11.67 17.94 -11.70
CA CYS A 9 -10.32 17.50 -11.34
C CYS A 9 -10.23 16.00 -11.61
N ARG A 10 -10.01 15.62 -12.88
CA ARG A 10 -9.25 14.40 -13.17
C ARG A 10 -7.84 14.70 -12.69
N ALA A 11 -7.50 14.24 -11.49
CA ALA A 11 -6.14 14.19 -11.02
C ALA A 11 -5.30 13.51 -12.13
N ARG A 12 -4.42 14.28 -12.78
CA ARG A 12 -3.41 13.66 -13.66
C ARG A 12 -2.59 12.76 -12.75
N ARG A 13 -2.51 11.46 -13.07
CA ARG A 13 -1.62 10.52 -12.37
C ARG A 13 -0.21 11.12 -12.47
N ALA A 14 0.29 11.70 -11.38
CA ALA A 14 1.68 12.17 -11.33
C ALA A 14 2.61 10.95 -11.51
N ASP A 15 3.69 11.15 -12.25
CA ASP A 15 4.75 10.16 -12.41
C ASP A 15 5.28 9.74 -11.02
N PRO A 16 5.61 8.46 -10.81
CA PRO A 16 6.05 7.96 -9.51
C PRO A 16 7.28 8.72 -9.00
N ILE A 17 7.28 9.05 -7.71
CA ILE A 17 8.40 9.71 -7.03
C ILE A 17 9.64 8.81 -7.15
N MET A 18 10.69 9.38 -7.74
CA MET A 18 11.97 8.73 -8.01
C MET A 18 12.82 8.74 -6.74
N ILE A 19 12.88 7.62 -6.01
CA ILE A 19 13.81 7.49 -4.89
C ILE A 19 14.61 6.22 -5.08
N SER A 20 15.79 6.34 -5.67
CA SER A 20 16.72 5.23 -5.81
C SER A 20 17.31 4.87 -4.45
N THR A 21 16.66 3.99 -3.70
CA THR A 21 17.29 3.36 -2.55
C THR A 21 16.92 1.89 -2.53
N LEU A 22 17.90 1.03 -2.35
CA LEU A 22 17.69 -0.38 -2.11
C LEU A 22 17.53 -0.53 -0.59
N VAL A 23 16.31 -0.49 -0.08
CA VAL A 23 16.06 -0.74 1.36
C VAL A 23 15.65 -2.21 1.49
N ASN A 24 16.48 -3.02 2.16
CA ASN A 24 16.24 -4.44 2.40
C ASN A 24 16.03 -5.30 1.13
N GLY A 25 16.66 -4.92 0.00
CA GLY A 25 16.49 -5.63 -1.28
C GLY A 25 15.28 -5.17 -2.11
N ILE A 26 14.54 -4.16 -1.63
CA ILE A 26 13.40 -3.56 -2.34
C ILE A 26 13.89 -2.28 -3.03
N LEU A 27 13.67 -2.21 -4.33
CA LEU A 27 14.08 -1.09 -5.16
C LEU A 27 12.94 -0.05 -5.24
N TYR A 28 13.27 1.19 -4.91
CA TYR A 28 12.39 2.34 -5.11
C TYR A 28 12.90 3.18 -6.29
N GLY A 29 12.00 3.81 -7.06
CA GLY A 29 12.35 4.72 -8.16
C GLY A 29 12.96 4.09 -9.43
N MET A 30 13.07 4.89 -10.50
CA MET A 30 13.82 4.50 -11.71
C MET A 30 15.25 5.04 -11.64
N HIS A 31 16.22 4.20 -11.99
CA HIS A 31 17.64 4.52 -12.15
C HIS A 31 17.97 4.39 -13.65
N SER A 32 19.08 4.96 -14.13
CA SER A 32 19.53 4.76 -15.52
C SER A 32 19.72 3.28 -15.87
N GLU A 33 20.01 2.44 -14.87
CA GLU A 33 20.21 0.99 -14.99
C GLU A 33 18.97 0.16 -14.57
N VAL A 34 17.86 0.81 -14.23
CA VAL A 34 16.63 0.15 -13.76
C VAL A 34 15.52 0.40 -14.76
N ALA A 35 15.01 -0.69 -15.31
CA ALA A 35 13.87 -0.67 -16.22
C ALA A 35 12.61 -1.16 -15.50
N GLY A 36 11.56 -0.35 -15.52
CA GLY A 36 10.21 -0.83 -15.21
C GLY A 36 9.73 -1.71 -16.37
N ALA A 37 9.25 -2.90 -16.06
CA ALA A 37 8.71 -3.84 -17.03
C ALA A 37 7.49 -4.56 -16.48
N VAL A 38 6.67 -5.07 -17.40
CA VAL A 38 5.56 -5.95 -17.06
C VAL A 38 6.01 -7.39 -17.16
N LYS A 39 5.79 -8.16 -16.08
CA LYS A 39 6.05 -9.59 -16.08
C LYS A 39 4.91 -10.36 -16.74
N LEU A 40 5.22 -11.27 -17.67
CA LEU A 40 4.25 -12.13 -18.35
C LEU A 40 4.55 -13.61 -18.07
N SER A 41 3.52 -14.41 -17.78
CA SER A 41 3.63 -15.86 -17.53
C SER A 41 3.47 -16.72 -18.79
N SER A 42 2.71 -16.23 -19.79
CA SER A 42 2.43 -16.94 -21.04
C SER A 42 2.13 -15.98 -22.20
N VAL A 43 2.34 -16.45 -23.43
CA VAL A 43 2.02 -15.70 -24.65
C VAL A 43 0.59 -16.04 -25.05
N SER A 44 -0.34 -15.19 -24.67
CA SER A 44 -1.68 -15.12 -25.28
C SER A 44 -1.60 -14.36 -26.62
N THR A 45 -2.67 -14.41 -27.42
CA THR A 45 -2.77 -13.60 -28.65
C THR A 45 -2.70 -12.10 -28.33
N ASP A 46 -2.20 -11.31 -29.27
CA ASP A 46 -1.88 -9.88 -29.15
C ASP A 46 -3.03 -9.08 -28.52
N LYS A 47 -4.26 -9.28 -29.03
CA LYS A 47 -5.47 -8.56 -28.55
C LYS A 47 -5.86 -8.88 -27.10
N ILE A 48 -5.65 -10.13 -26.68
CA ILE A 48 -5.96 -10.53 -25.30
C ILE A 48 -4.94 -9.90 -24.35
N LEU A 49 -3.67 -9.90 -24.75
CA LEU A 49 -2.61 -9.32 -23.94
C LEU A 49 -2.75 -7.79 -23.82
N GLU A 50 -3.10 -7.09 -24.90
CA GLU A 50 -3.43 -5.65 -24.85
C GLU A 50 -4.54 -5.35 -23.84
N HIS A 51 -5.65 -6.09 -23.92
CA HIS A 51 -6.78 -5.90 -23.02
C HIS A 51 -6.39 -6.19 -21.56
N MET A 52 -5.62 -7.25 -21.31
CA MET A 52 -5.12 -7.57 -19.97
C MET A 52 -4.22 -6.47 -19.40
N LEU A 53 -3.39 -5.84 -20.24
CA LEU A 53 -2.53 -4.72 -19.84
C LEU A 53 -3.35 -3.47 -19.52
N ASP A 54 -4.39 -3.19 -20.31
CA ASP A 54 -5.29 -2.05 -20.07
C ASP A 54 -6.12 -2.23 -18.79
N ASP A 55 -6.67 -3.42 -18.56
CA ASP A 55 -7.38 -3.75 -17.31
C ASP A 55 -6.47 -3.62 -16.10
N ALA A 56 -5.26 -4.18 -16.19
CA ALA A 56 -4.25 -4.09 -15.14
C ALA A 56 -3.86 -2.64 -14.84
N HIS A 57 -3.69 -1.80 -15.87
CA HIS A 57 -3.36 -0.38 -15.72
C HIS A 57 -4.49 0.45 -15.10
N GLN A 58 -5.74 0.09 -15.37
CA GLN A 58 -6.89 0.74 -14.74
C GLN A 58 -7.00 0.36 -13.26
N PHE A 59 -6.77 -0.91 -12.94
CA PHE A 59 -6.86 -1.45 -11.59
C PHE A 59 -5.70 -1.05 -10.67
N ASP A 60 -4.48 -0.97 -11.23
CA ASP A 60 -3.27 -0.74 -10.46
C ASP A 60 -2.66 0.64 -10.74
N ASP A 61 -2.27 1.30 -9.65
CA ASP A 61 -1.66 2.63 -9.66
C ASP A 61 -0.13 2.58 -9.62
N VAL A 62 0.47 1.39 -9.49
CA VAL A 62 1.91 1.16 -9.63
C VAL A 62 2.27 0.89 -11.09
N LEU A 63 1.45 0.13 -11.81
CA LEU A 63 1.60 -0.12 -13.24
C LEU A 63 1.30 1.15 -14.06
N THR A 64 2.33 1.93 -14.36
CA THR A 64 2.24 3.11 -15.25
C THR A 64 2.56 2.77 -16.71
N ASP A 65 2.29 3.69 -17.63
CA ASP A 65 2.61 3.49 -19.05
C ASP A 65 4.11 3.25 -19.30
N SER A 66 4.98 3.80 -18.45
CA SER A 66 6.43 3.57 -18.53
C SER A 66 6.82 2.09 -18.31
N PHE A 67 6.07 1.35 -17.49
CA PHE A 67 6.27 -0.10 -17.32
C PHE A 67 5.80 -0.88 -18.54
N ARG A 68 4.71 -0.44 -19.20
CA ARG A 68 4.10 -1.12 -20.36
C ARG A 68 4.98 -1.12 -21.60
N LYS A 69 5.99 -0.25 -21.67
CA LYS A 69 6.95 -0.21 -22.77
C LYS A 69 7.91 -1.39 -22.78
N ARG A 70 8.01 -2.14 -21.68
CA ARG A 70 8.97 -3.24 -21.55
C ARG A 70 8.27 -4.48 -21.02
N ALA A 71 8.59 -5.64 -21.60
CA ALA A 71 8.14 -6.93 -21.12
C ALA A 71 9.31 -7.73 -20.56
N VAL A 72 9.05 -8.42 -19.46
CA VAL A 72 9.91 -9.46 -18.94
C VAL A 72 9.11 -10.76 -18.91
N PHE A 73 9.68 -11.86 -19.37
CA PHE A 73 8.99 -13.15 -19.43
C PHE A 73 9.94 -14.27 -19.06
N GLN A 74 9.35 -15.35 -18.56
CA GLN A 74 10.08 -16.59 -18.33
C GLN A 74 9.95 -17.46 -19.55
N VAL A 75 11.08 -17.86 -20.14
CA VAL A 75 11.04 -18.85 -21.22
C VAL A 75 10.56 -20.19 -20.66
N PRO A 76 9.50 -20.80 -21.22
CA PRO A 76 9.06 -22.10 -20.77
C PRO A 76 10.17 -23.15 -20.91
N PRO A 77 10.22 -24.16 -20.02
CA PRO A 77 11.20 -25.24 -20.14
C PRO A 77 11.21 -25.84 -21.55
N TYR A 78 12.40 -26.19 -22.05
CA TYR A 78 12.59 -26.78 -23.38
C TYR A 78 12.23 -25.89 -24.58
N THR A 79 12.01 -24.59 -24.35
CA THR A 79 11.78 -23.61 -25.42
C THR A 79 13.06 -22.83 -25.74
N ASN A 80 13.30 -22.53 -27.02
CA ASN A 80 14.42 -21.70 -27.42
C ASN A 80 14.13 -20.22 -27.06
N SER A 81 14.94 -19.65 -26.15
CA SER A 81 14.78 -18.27 -25.67
C SER A 81 14.74 -17.23 -26.79
N SER A 82 15.65 -17.32 -27.77
CA SER A 82 15.70 -16.38 -28.91
C SER A 82 14.42 -16.40 -29.74
N SER A 83 13.89 -17.60 -30.03
CA SER A 83 12.65 -17.75 -30.79
C SER A 83 11.44 -17.22 -30.02
N TYR A 84 11.38 -17.45 -28.71
CA TYR A 84 10.29 -16.97 -27.87
C TYR A 84 10.33 -15.44 -27.69
N THR A 85 11.52 -14.87 -27.50
CA THR A 85 11.75 -13.42 -27.47
C THR A 85 11.28 -12.78 -28.77
N GLN A 86 11.66 -13.33 -29.93
CA GLN A 86 11.23 -12.85 -31.24
C GLN A 86 9.70 -12.90 -31.39
N LYS A 87 9.05 -13.96 -30.90
CA LYS A 87 7.58 -14.07 -30.92
C LYS A 87 6.92 -12.93 -30.14
N ILE A 88 7.41 -12.63 -28.93
CA ILE A 88 6.85 -11.53 -28.12
C ILE A 88 7.15 -10.17 -28.74
N SER A 89 8.37 -9.96 -29.25
CA SER A 89 8.72 -8.72 -29.95
C SER A 89 7.87 -8.50 -31.22
N SER A 90 7.46 -9.58 -31.89
CA SER A 90 6.63 -9.50 -33.10
C SER A 90 5.20 -9.01 -32.85
N LEU A 91 4.73 -9.03 -31.60
CA LEU A 91 3.42 -8.49 -31.20
C LEU A 91 3.37 -6.96 -31.34
N GLY A 92 4.53 -6.29 -31.38
CA GLY A 92 4.61 -4.82 -31.49
C GLY A 92 4.15 -4.05 -30.25
N LEU A 93 3.88 -4.74 -29.14
CA LEU A 93 3.36 -4.14 -27.90
C LEU A 93 4.44 -3.52 -27.00
N PHE A 94 5.69 -3.97 -27.14
CA PHE A 94 6.79 -3.61 -26.26
C PHE A 94 7.97 -3.05 -27.06
N GLU A 95 8.56 -1.97 -26.56
CA GLU A 95 9.81 -1.40 -27.10
C GLU A 95 11.00 -2.33 -26.78
N HIS A 96 10.96 -3.01 -25.63
CA HIS A 96 12.00 -3.93 -25.18
C HIS A 96 11.42 -5.19 -24.53
N VAL A 97 12.06 -6.34 -24.78
CA VAL A 97 11.58 -7.66 -24.37
C VAL A 97 12.77 -8.42 -23.79
N PHE A 98 12.68 -8.82 -22.52
CA PHE A 98 13.77 -9.44 -21.76
C PHE A 98 13.38 -10.83 -21.25
N ASP A 99 14.26 -11.80 -21.44
CA ASP A 99 14.20 -13.12 -20.80
C ASP A 99 14.78 -13.02 -19.37
N TYR A 100 14.23 -13.79 -18.42
CA TYR A 100 14.78 -13.94 -17.08
C TYR A 100 14.79 -15.41 -16.64
N ASP A 101 15.85 -15.79 -15.93
CA ASP A 101 15.97 -17.10 -15.30
C ASP A 101 15.35 -17.07 -13.89
N SER A 102 14.36 -17.94 -13.64
CA SER A 102 13.53 -17.85 -12.43
C SER A 102 14.23 -18.43 -11.21
N GLY A 103 14.94 -17.57 -10.48
CA GLY A 103 15.55 -17.97 -9.21
C GLY A 103 14.62 -18.02 -8.01
N SER A 104 13.45 -17.34 -7.98
CA SER A 104 12.62 -17.30 -6.73
C SER A 104 11.23 -16.66 -6.77
N ILE A 105 10.77 -16.03 -7.86
CA ILE A 105 9.49 -15.28 -7.83
C ILE A 105 8.38 -16.10 -8.47
N ALA A 106 7.52 -16.69 -7.64
CA ALA A 106 6.31 -17.40 -8.05
C ALA A 106 5.46 -16.52 -9.00
N THR A 107 4.95 -17.14 -10.06
CA THR A 107 4.27 -16.47 -11.17
C THR A 107 2.77 -16.52 -10.98
N THR A 108 2.10 -15.38 -11.10
CA THR A 108 0.67 -15.28 -11.36
C THR A 108 0.49 -14.96 -12.85
N ASP A 109 -0.64 -15.34 -13.44
CA ASP A 109 -0.91 -15.07 -14.86
C ASP A 109 -1.25 -13.60 -15.16
N THR A 110 -1.41 -12.79 -14.12
CA THR A 110 -1.74 -11.39 -14.24
C THR A 110 -0.48 -10.55 -14.48
N PRO A 111 -0.46 -9.69 -15.51
CA PRO A 111 0.69 -8.82 -15.76
C PRO A 111 0.90 -7.90 -14.56
N ALA A 112 2.08 -7.90 -13.96
CA ALA A 112 2.40 -7.08 -12.77
C ALA A 112 3.68 -6.26 -12.99
N PRO A 113 3.80 -5.07 -12.36
CA PRO A 113 4.96 -4.19 -12.54
C PRO A 113 6.14 -4.67 -11.71
N PHE A 114 7.29 -4.82 -12.36
CA PHE A 114 8.57 -5.15 -11.75
C PHE A 114 9.66 -4.19 -12.20
N PHE A 115 10.64 -3.98 -11.34
CA PHE A 115 11.91 -3.39 -11.70
C PHE A 115 12.92 -4.48 -12.05
N VAL A 116 13.62 -4.28 -13.16
CA VAL A 116 14.72 -5.13 -13.61
C VAL A 116 16.03 -4.46 -13.22
N GLN A 117 16.90 -5.19 -12.51
CA GLN A 117 18.27 -4.77 -12.19
C GLN A 117 19.24 -5.92 -12.46
N GLY A 118 20.00 -5.84 -13.56
CA GLY A 118 20.80 -6.96 -14.03
C GLY A 118 19.92 -8.17 -14.36
N SER A 119 20.18 -9.31 -13.72
CA SER A 119 19.36 -10.53 -13.84
C SER A 119 18.27 -10.65 -12.77
N ASN A 120 18.11 -9.66 -11.89
CA ASN A 120 17.17 -9.71 -10.77
C ASN A 120 15.88 -8.95 -11.08
N LEU A 121 14.77 -9.49 -10.58
CA LEU A 121 13.46 -8.84 -10.59
C LEU A 121 13.09 -8.41 -9.18
N HIS A 122 12.61 -7.18 -9.06
CA HIS A 122 12.16 -6.58 -7.82
C HIS A 122 10.71 -6.13 -7.99
N HIS A 123 9.84 -6.42 -7.02
CA HIS A 123 8.47 -5.91 -7.07
C HIS A 123 8.50 -4.38 -7.10
N ALA A 124 7.65 -3.79 -7.95
CA ALA A 124 7.50 -2.34 -7.97
C ALA A 124 6.57 -1.89 -6.83
N TRP A 125 6.99 -0.82 -6.16
CA TRP A 125 6.21 -0.13 -5.14
C TRP A 125 6.13 1.33 -5.53
N ARG A 126 4.93 1.90 -5.42
CA ARG A 126 4.74 3.34 -5.60
C ARG A 126 4.95 4.05 -4.28
N LEU A 127 5.70 5.14 -4.30
CA LEU A 127 5.88 6.01 -3.15
C LEU A 127 4.87 7.15 -3.19
N TYR A 128 4.20 7.35 -2.06
CA TYR A 128 3.26 8.44 -1.81
C TYR A 128 3.77 9.34 -0.69
N GLU A 129 3.57 10.65 -0.84
CA GLU A 129 3.84 11.63 0.22
C GLU A 129 2.69 11.65 1.23
N ASP A 130 3.01 11.53 2.52
CA ASP A 130 2.06 11.68 3.61
C ASP A 130 1.82 13.16 3.94
N LYS A 131 1.12 13.87 3.04
CA LYS A 131 0.87 15.33 3.14
C LYS A 131 -0.04 15.74 4.28
N VAL A 132 -0.81 14.79 4.79
CA VAL A 132 -1.78 14.99 5.87
C VAL A 132 -1.29 14.41 7.21
N ASP A 133 -0.03 13.98 7.28
CA ASP A 133 0.69 13.50 8.46
C ASP A 133 -0.10 12.43 9.25
N VAL A 134 -0.54 11.40 8.54
CA VAL A 134 -1.39 10.32 9.04
C VAL A 134 -0.60 9.22 9.73
N PHE A 135 0.58 8.90 9.20
CA PHE A 135 1.32 7.72 9.65
C PHE A 135 2.15 8.04 10.89
N VAL A 136 2.02 7.18 11.91
CA VAL A 136 3.05 7.07 12.95
C VAL A 136 4.28 6.43 12.31
N VAL A 137 4.05 5.29 11.65
CA VAL A 137 5.07 4.55 10.92
C VAL A 137 4.47 3.91 9.66
N PRO A 138 4.88 4.35 8.46
CA PRO A 138 4.67 3.57 7.24
C PRO A 138 5.58 2.34 7.27
N VAL A 139 5.17 1.24 6.65
CA VAL A 139 5.90 -0.03 6.76
C VAL A 139 6.12 -0.70 5.41
N ILE A 140 7.16 -1.53 5.38
CA ILE A 140 7.50 -2.40 4.25
C ILE A 140 7.86 -3.79 4.77
N PRO A 141 7.79 -4.83 3.93
CA PRO A 141 8.36 -6.12 4.24
C PRO A 141 9.86 -6.03 4.55
N ALA A 142 10.29 -6.77 5.57
CA ALA A 142 11.70 -6.95 5.91
C ALA A 142 12.47 -7.68 4.79
N SER A 143 11.77 -8.52 4.04
CA SER A 143 12.30 -9.22 2.87
C SER A 143 11.15 -9.77 2.03
N MET A 144 11.35 -9.86 0.72
CA MET A 144 10.41 -10.57 -0.17
C MET A 144 10.22 -12.05 0.19
N LYS A 145 11.21 -12.68 0.84
CA LYS A 145 11.08 -14.07 1.33
C LYS A 145 10.25 -14.18 2.60
N ARG A 146 10.06 -13.07 3.32
CA ARG A 146 9.30 -13.00 4.58
C ARG A 146 8.36 -11.78 4.53
N PRO A 147 7.37 -11.79 3.62
CA PRO A 147 6.50 -10.65 3.38
C PRO A 147 5.64 -10.30 4.61
N SER A 148 5.41 -11.26 5.51
CA SER A 148 4.70 -11.08 6.76
C SER A 148 5.55 -10.42 7.86
N GLN A 149 6.87 -10.28 7.73
CA GLN A 149 7.64 -9.50 8.70
C GLN A 149 7.71 -8.06 8.20
N LEU A 150 7.14 -7.12 8.94
CA LEU A 150 7.12 -5.71 8.58
C LEU A 150 8.20 -4.95 9.34
N VAL A 151 8.79 -3.95 8.69
CA VAL A 151 9.74 -3.01 9.27
C VAL A 151 9.33 -1.58 8.95
N PRO A 152 9.68 -0.60 9.81
CA PRO A 152 9.49 0.81 9.52
C PRO A 152 10.14 1.25 8.20
N LEU A 153 9.41 2.03 7.42
CA LEU A 153 9.93 2.74 6.25
C LEU A 153 10.34 4.16 6.65
N ASN A 154 11.64 4.37 6.82
CA ASN A 154 12.20 5.66 7.20
C ASN A 154 12.73 6.42 5.97
N LEU A 155 11.81 6.82 5.08
CA LEU A 155 12.13 7.63 3.91
C LEU A 155 11.31 8.93 3.90
N CYS A 156 11.90 9.99 3.37
CA CYS A 156 11.27 11.28 3.15
C CYS A 156 11.28 11.65 1.67
N SER A 157 10.37 12.56 1.27
CA SER A 157 10.33 13.19 -0.04
C SER A 157 11.66 13.87 -0.38
N ALA A 158 11.88 14.18 -1.66
CA ALA A 158 13.14 14.74 -2.14
C ALA A 158 13.50 16.09 -1.50
N ASP A 159 12.49 16.88 -1.09
CA ASP A 159 12.64 18.12 -0.34
C ASP A 159 12.79 17.91 1.18
N GLY A 160 12.69 16.67 1.66
CA GLY A 160 12.80 16.29 3.07
C GLY A 160 11.57 16.61 3.92
N ILE A 161 10.48 17.07 3.31
CA ILE A 161 9.32 17.60 4.05
C ILE A 161 8.37 16.49 4.50
N TRP A 162 8.08 15.53 3.62
CA TRP A 162 7.01 14.56 3.81
C TRP A 162 7.57 13.17 4.05
N LYS A 163 6.99 12.44 5.01
CA LYS A 163 7.21 10.99 5.11
C LYS A 163 6.70 10.32 3.83
N LEU A 164 7.34 9.23 3.46
CA LEU A 164 6.92 8.43 2.33
C LEU A 164 6.27 7.13 2.75
N VAL A 165 5.22 6.80 2.01
CA VAL A 165 4.44 5.58 2.17
C VAL A 165 4.66 4.73 0.93
N ALA A 166 5.21 3.54 1.12
CA ALA A 166 5.39 2.59 0.03
C ALA A 166 4.14 1.73 -0.14
N SER A 167 3.63 1.70 -1.36
CA SER A 167 2.39 1.05 -1.72
C SER A 167 2.67 0.01 -2.81
N PRO A 168 2.54 -1.30 -2.52
CA PRO A 168 2.85 -2.35 -3.50
C PRO A 168 1.74 -2.46 -4.54
N SER A 169 2.08 -2.99 -5.73
CA SER A 169 1.08 -3.26 -6.77
C SER A 169 -0.02 -4.19 -6.26
N ARG A 170 -1.28 -3.88 -6.61
CA ARG A 170 -2.45 -4.73 -6.34
C ARG A 170 -2.39 -6.04 -7.12
N LEU A 171 -1.56 -6.11 -8.16
CA LEU A 171 -1.43 -7.23 -9.09
C LEU A 171 -0.42 -8.28 -8.59
N ASN A 172 0.32 -7.98 -7.52
CA ASN A 172 1.29 -8.92 -6.93
C ASN A 172 0.60 -10.18 -6.39
N GLU A 173 -0.63 -10.07 -5.92
CA GLU A 173 -1.41 -11.18 -5.39
C GLU A 173 -2.85 -11.11 -5.94
N PRO A 174 -3.22 -11.98 -6.89
CA PRO A 174 -4.57 -11.99 -7.43
C PRO A 174 -5.57 -12.45 -6.36
N THR A 175 -6.76 -11.86 -6.40
CA THR A 175 -7.88 -12.26 -5.55
C THR A 175 -8.34 -13.68 -5.84
N SER A 176 -8.61 -14.44 -4.79
CA SER A 176 -9.23 -15.76 -4.84
C SER A 176 -10.35 -15.86 -3.79
N ASP A 177 -11.21 -16.88 -3.88
CA ASP A 177 -12.26 -17.11 -2.90
C ASP A 177 -11.72 -17.25 -1.45
N SER A 178 -10.52 -17.84 -1.31
CA SER A 178 -9.82 -17.96 -0.03
C SER A 178 -9.07 -16.70 0.41
N ARG A 179 -8.82 -15.76 -0.51
CA ARG A 179 -8.08 -14.51 -0.25
C ARG A 179 -8.84 -13.31 -0.85
N PRO A 180 -10.04 -12.99 -0.34
CA PRO A 180 -10.89 -11.94 -0.91
C PRO A 180 -10.31 -10.52 -0.74
N LEU A 181 -9.33 -10.34 0.13
CA LEU A 181 -8.64 -9.06 0.36
C LEU A 181 -7.30 -8.96 -0.36
N ALA A 182 -6.93 -9.93 -1.21
CA ALA A 182 -5.67 -9.87 -1.95
C ALA A 182 -5.53 -8.56 -2.73
N GLY A 183 -4.38 -7.91 -2.59
CA GLY A 183 -4.09 -6.60 -3.20
C GLY A 183 -4.84 -5.42 -2.57
N LYS A 184 -5.72 -5.62 -1.58
CA LYS A 184 -6.36 -4.53 -0.83
C LYS A 184 -5.38 -3.98 0.20
N ARG A 185 -5.12 -2.68 0.09
CA ARG A 185 -4.21 -1.93 0.95
C ARG A 185 -4.98 -1.39 2.14
N ILE A 186 -4.58 -1.78 3.35
CA ILE A 186 -5.29 -1.45 4.58
C ILE A 186 -4.34 -0.76 5.55
N THR A 187 -4.85 0.23 6.27
CA THR A 187 -4.15 0.83 7.40
C THR A 187 -4.76 0.37 8.72
N ILE A 188 -3.93 0.31 9.77
CA ILE A 188 -4.38 -0.10 11.10
C ILE A 188 -4.08 0.99 12.13
N LYS A 189 -5.01 1.24 13.04
CA LYS A 189 -4.82 2.18 14.14
C LYS A 189 -3.65 1.77 15.01
N GLN A 190 -2.93 2.76 15.57
CA GLN A 190 -1.77 2.54 16.42
C GLN A 190 -2.01 1.61 17.63
N LEU A 191 -3.26 1.51 18.11
CA LEU A 191 -3.69 0.64 19.23
C LEU A 191 -3.71 -0.86 18.92
N LEU A 192 -3.61 -1.24 17.64
CA LEU A 192 -3.64 -2.63 17.21
C LEU A 192 -2.21 -3.14 17.12
N ASP A 193 -1.89 -4.17 17.89
CA ASP A 193 -0.57 -4.79 17.87
C ASP A 193 -0.27 -5.45 16.54
N ARG A 194 0.99 -5.30 16.14
CA ARG A 194 1.53 -5.91 14.95
C ARG A 194 2.96 -6.32 15.23
N GLU A 195 3.23 -7.62 15.07
CA GLU A 195 4.52 -8.20 15.40
C GLU A 195 5.65 -7.43 14.67
N GLY A 196 6.68 -7.05 15.44
CA GLY A 196 7.82 -6.29 14.95
C GLY A 196 7.62 -4.79 14.83
N LEU A 197 6.39 -4.28 15.05
CA LEU A 197 6.08 -2.85 15.10
C LEU A 197 5.77 -2.42 16.53
N GLN A 198 6.19 -1.20 16.86
CA GLN A 198 5.93 -0.62 18.18
C GLN A 198 4.51 -0.05 18.25
N THR A 199 3.82 -0.33 19.35
CA THR A 199 2.56 0.30 19.74
C THR A 199 2.87 1.44 20.70
N THR A 200 2.53 2.67 20.31
CA THR A 200 2.89 3.87 21.09
C THR A 200 1.71 4.49 21.84
N LEU A 201 0.48 4.11 21.49
CA LEU A 201 -0.75 4.70 22.05
C LEU A 201 -0.79 6.24 21.95
N ALA A 202 -0.04 6.82 21.00
CA ALA A 202 0.22 8.25 20.89
C ALA A 202 0.72 8.91 22.21
N SER A 203 1.49 8.17 23.01
CA SER A 203 2.14 8.60 24.25
C SER A 203 3.66 8.41 24.13
N ARG A 204 4.43 9.47 24.35
CA ARG A 204 5.91 9.41 24.33
C ARG A 204 6.45 8.57 25.48
N ASP A 205 5.82 8.65 26.63
CA ASP A 205 6.22 7.87 27.80
C ASP A 205 6.00 6.37 27.53
N PHE A 206 4.84 6.00 26.99
CA PHE A 206 4.56 4.61 26.62
C PHE A 206 5.54 4.10 25.57
N GLU A 207 5.79 4.87 24.52
CA GLU A 207 6.81 4.57 23.51
C GLU A 207 8.20 4.36 24.14
N SER A 208 8.60 5.16 25.12
CA SER A 208 9.92 5.01 25.76
C SER A 208 10.04 3.75 26.64
N LEU A 209 8.92 3.26 27.17
CA LEU A 209 8.88 2.14 28.12
C LEU A 209 8.74 0.77 27.45
N TYR A 210 8.11 0.72 26.27
CA TYR A 210 7.73 -0.54 25.61
C TYR A 210 8.32 -0.64 24.21
N GLY A 211 8.99 -1.75 23.91
CA GLY A 211 9.55 -2.03 22.59
C GLY A 211 8.51 -2.52 21.56
N PRO A 212 8.97 -3.00 20.39
CA PRO A 212 8.11 -3.62 19.37
C PRO A 212 7.28 -4.77 19.95
N SER A 213 6.02 -4.89 19.51
CA SER A 213 5.16 -5.99 19.95
C SER A 213 5.68 -7.33 19.41
N THR A 214 5.56 -8.38 20.22
CA THR A 214 5.90 -9.76 19.87
C THR A 214 4.72 -10.53 19.29
N THR A 215 3.53 -9.92 19.26
CA THR A 215 2.29 -10.53 18.77
C THR A 215 1.61 -9.62 17.76
N THR A 216 0.64 -10.19 17.03
CA THR A 216 -0.24 -9.44 16.13
C THR A 216 -1.66 -9.62 16.61
N THR A 217 -2.44 -8.54 16.73
CA THR A 217 -3.86 -8.59 17.07
C THR A 217 -4.59 -9.58 16.15
N ASP A 218 -5.45 -10.42 16.71
CA ASP A 218 -6.19 -11.47 15.96
C ASP A 218 -6.91 -10.94 14.73
N TYR A 219 -7.55 -9.78 14.85
CA TYR A 219 -8.25 -9.16 13.72
C TYR A 219 -7.29 -8.78 12.60
N VAL A 220 -6.10 -8.28 12.92
CA VAL A 220 -5.05 -7.96 11.94
C VAL A 220 -4.50 -9.23 11.30
N THR A 221 -4.28 -10.28 12.10
CA THR A 221 -3.88 -11.62 11.60
C THR A 221 -4.88 -12.13 10.56
N LYS A 222 -6.18 -12.08 10.87
CA LYS A 222 -7.24 -12.54 9.98
C LYS A 222 -7.33 -11.74 8.67
N LEU A 223 -7.09 -10.42 8.71
CA LEU A 223 -7.01 -9.61 7.50
C LEU A 223 -5.85 -10.04 6.60
N ILE A 224 -4.68 -10.30 7.20
CA ILE A 224 -3.48 -10.75 6.47
C ILE A 224 -3.72 -12.12 5.85
N GLU A 225 -4.33 -13.07 6.58
CA GLU A 225 -4.71 -14.40 6.07
C GLU A 225 -5.66 -14.29 4.86
N LEU A 226 -6.60 -13.35 4.90
CA LEU A 226 -7.50 -13.06 3.78
C LEU A 226 -6.84 -12.30 2.61
N GLY A 227 -5.55 -11.97 2.72
CA GLY A 227 -4.73 -11.34 1.66
C GLY A 227 -4.57 -9.83 1.76
N ALA A 228 -5.03 -9.18 2.84
CA ALA A 228 -4.85 -7.75 2.99
C ALA A 228 -3.37 -7.37 3.16
N VAL A 229 -2.99 -6.25 2.55
CA VAL A 229 -1.66 -5.66 2.68
C VAL A 229 -1.71 -4.53 3.68
N ILE A 230 -1.02 -4.68 4.82
CA ILE A 230 -0.92 -3.64 5.84
C ILE A 230 0.14 -2.60 5.44
N ILE A 231 -0.28 -1.36 5.23
CA ILE A 231 0.59 -0.27 4.73
C ILE A 231 1.28 0.51 5.85
N GLY A 232 0.72 0.50 7.05
CA GLY A 232 1.33 1.17 8.20
C GLY A 232 0.36 1.35 9.35
N LYS A 233 0.91 1.87 10.46
CA LYS A 233 0.13 2.22 11.64
C LYS A 233 -0.22 3.70 11.64
N THR A 234 -1.50 4.01 11.80
CA THR A 234 -2.05 5.36 11.71
C THR A 234 -2.21 6.00 13.07
N LYS A 235 -2.07 7.32 13.11
CA LYS A 235 -2.18 8.12 14.34
C LYS A 235 -3.55 8.01 15.00
N THR A 236 -3.53 8.21 16.30
CA THR A 236 -4.69 8.16 17.21
C THR A 236 -4.57 9.31 18.19
N THR A 237 -5.65 9.62 18.91
CA THR A 237 -5.54 10.41 20.15
C THR A 237 -4.90 9.56 21.25
N GLN A 238 -4.24 10.22 22.20
CA GLN A 238 -3.46 9.57 23.25
C GLN A 238 -4.32 8.59 24.04
N PHE A 239 -3.88 7.33 24.19
CA PHE A 239 -4.64 6.23 24.81
C PHE A 239 -6.07 6.03 24.27
N ALA A 240 -6.36 6.54 23.06
CA ALA A 240 -7.70 6.64 22.51
C ALA A 240 -8.70 7.41 23.41
N THR A 241 -8.23 8.27 24.31
CA THR A 241 -9.06 9.05 25.24
C THR A 241 -9.26 10.48 24.73
N GLY A 242 -10.52 10.84 24.52
CA GLY A 242 -10.89 12.16 24.01
C GLY A 242 -10.28 12.50 22.65
N ASP A 243 -10.29 13.80 22.36
CA ASP A 243 -9.93 14.36 21.05
C ASP A 243 -8.59 15.12 21.06
N ASN A 244 -7.90 15.16 22.20
CA ASN A 244 -6.66 15.90 22.35
C ASN A 244 -5.45 15.12 21.81
N CYS A 245 -4.63 15.79 21.03
CA CYS A 245 -3.40 15.27 20.44
C CYS A 245 -2.20 16.03 21.02
N ILE A 246 -1.81 15.68 22.25
CA ILE A 246 -0.78 16.40 23.02
C ILE A 246 0.64 15.97 22.62
N ASP A 247 0.92 14.68 22.69
CA ASP A 247 2.25 14.13 22.43
C ASP A 247 2.55 13.92 20.95
N VAL A 248 1.52 13.52 20.19
CA VAL A 248 1.61 13.29 18.75
C VAL A 248 0.68 14.24 18.04
N HIS A 249 1.22 15.03 17.11
CA HIS A 249 0.42 15.98 16.35
C HIS A 249 -0.65 15.26 15.52
N ARG A 250 -1.86 15.84 15.51
CA ARG A 250 -3.00 15.29 14.78
C ARG A 250 -2.77 15.35 13.26
N PRO A 251 -3.29 14.38 12.49
CA PRO A 251 -3.40 14.50 11.04
C PRO A 251 -4.30 15.66 10.61
N THR A 252 -4.10 16.18 9.40
CA THR A 252 -4.93 17.24 8.81
C THR A 252 -6.11 16.62 8.05
N ASN A 253 -7.35 17.03 8.37
CA ASN A 253 -8.53 16.57 7.63
C ASN A 253 -8.50 17.16 6.21
N PRO A 254 -8.54 16.36 5.13
CA PRO A 254 -8.59 16.88 3.76
C PRO A 254 -9.92 17.58 3.44
N GLN A 255 -10.96 17.37 4.25
CA GLN A 255 -12.27 18.02 4.10
C GLN A 255 -12.33 19.39 4.80
N GLY A 256 -13.27 20.23 4.36
CA GLY A 256 -13.51 21.53 4.99
C GLY A 256 -12.33 22.51 4.87
N GLY A 257 -11.50 22.35 3.83
CA GLY A 257 -10.35 23.23 3.57
C GLY A 257 -9.27 23.16 4.63
N GLU A 258 -9.06 21.99 5.24
CA GLU A 258 -8.04 21.75 6.30
C GLU A 258 -8.35 22.41 7.66
N TYR A 259 -9.42 23.19 7.76
CA TYR A 259 -9.87 23.83 9.01
C TYR A 259 -10.80 22.94 9.84
N GLN A 260 -11.36 21.88 9.24
CA GLN A 260 -12.26 20.98 9.95
C GLN A 260 -11.47 20.03 10.85
N PHE A 261 -11.91 19.90 12.10
CA PHE A 261 -11.32 18.95 13.03
C PHE A 261 -11.63 17.51 12.58
N PRO A 262 -10.64 16.60 12.50
CA PRO A 262 -10.86 15.22 12.02
C PRO A 262 -11.53 14.29 13.04
N GLU A 263 -11.79 14.77 14.27
CA GLU A 263 -12.30 13.99 15.43
C GLU A 263 -11.35 12.88 15.90
N GLY A 264 -11.69 12.26 17.04
CA GLY A 264 -10.96 11.15 17.63
C GLY A 264 -11.80 9.91 17.92
N SER A 265 -11.19 8.77 18.23
CA SER A 265 -9.74 8.56 18.34
C SER A 265 -9.12 7.81 17.15
N THR A 266 -9.89 7.28 16.21
CA THR A 266 -9.37 6.64 14.97
C THR A 266 -9.05 7.69 13.90
N THR A 267 -8.37 8.76 14.31
CA THR A 267 -8.17 9.98 13.52
C THR A 267 -7.35 9.73 12.26
N GLY A 268 -6.19 9.09 12.40
CA GLY A 268 -5.31 8.80 11.27
C GLY A 268 -5.99 7.88 10.26
N GLY A 269 -6.65 6.81 10.70
CA GLY A 269 -7.35 5.89 9.80
C GLY A 269 -8.44 6.55 8.95
N ALA A 270 -9.21 7.47 9.53
CA ALA A 270 -10.21 8.22 8.77
C ALA A 270 -9.56 9.22 7.80
N VAL A 271 -8.52 9.93 8.25
CA VAL A 271 -7.83 10.92 7.40
C VAL A 271 -7.09 10.24 6.25
N SER A 272 -6.42 9.09 6.45
CA SER A 272 -5.80 8.37 5.34
C SER A 272 -6.85 7.90 4.35
N LEU A 273 -7.95 7.29 4.81
CA LEU A 273 -8.98 6.80 3.89
C LEU A 273 -9.64 7.94 3.09
N ALA A 274 -9.74 9.14 3.66
CA ALA A 274 -10.24 10.32 2.97
C ALA A 274 -9.21 10.95 2.00
N ALA A 275 -7.91 10.92 2.32
CA ALA A 275 -6.86 11.57 1.54
C ALA A 275 -6.20 10.65 0.50
N CYS A 276 -6.18 9.34 0.74
CA CYS A 276 -5.42 8.36 -0.01
C CYS A 276 -6.35 7.48 -0.85
N SER A 277 -6.59 7.87 -2.11
CA SER A 277 -7.46 7.12 -3.04
C SER A 277 -7.02 5.68 -3.31
N TRP A 278 -5.80 5.32 -2.93
CA TRP A 278 -5.24 3.99 -3.10
C TRP A 278 -5.54 3.04 -1.95
N GLU A 279 -5.98 3.56 -0.79
CA GLU A 279 -6.34 2.79 0.39
C GLU A 279 -7.74 2.18 0.23
N ALA A 280 -7.89 0.91 0.59
CA ALA A 280 -9.17 0.20 0.47
C ALA A 280 -10.04 0.33 1.73
N ALA A 281 -9.41 0.31 2.91
CA ALA A 281 -10.08 0.42 4.20
C ALA A 281 -9.06 0.78 5.30
N SER A 282 -9.56 1.36 6.39
CA SER A 282 -8.80 1.49 7.63
C SER A 282 -9.51 0.77 8.77
N VAL A 283 -8.73 0.21 9.68
CA VAL A 283 -9.21 -0.51 10.86
C VAL A 283 -8.83 0.24 12.12
N GLY A 284 -9.76 0.39 13.05
CA GLY A 284 -9.50 0.99 14.35
C GLY A 284 -10.36 0.42 15.45
N THR A 285 -10.51 1.20 16.52
CA THR A 285 -11.27 0.83 17.73
C THR A 285 -12.40 1.84 17.97
N ASP A 286 -13.54 1.38 18.48
CA ASP A 286 -14.73 2.20 18.76
C ASP A 286 -15.39 1.80 20.10
N SER A 287 -14.88 2.37 21.19
CA SER A 287 -15.47 2.21 22.53
C SER A 287 -16.70 3.12 22.70
N GLY A 288 -16.55 4.41 22.34
CA GLY A 288 -17.56 5.45 22.53
C GLY A 288 -17.91 6.25 21.27
N GLY A 289 -17.64 5.72 20.08
CA GLY A 289 -17.86 6.41 18.80
C GLY A 289 -16.59 6.71 18.01
N SER A 290 -15.43 6.19 18.41
CA SER A 290 -14.14 6.56 17.84
C SER A 290 -13.92 6.19 16.37
N ILE A 291 -14.73 5.32 15.77
CA ILE A 291 -14.76 5.09 14.31
C ILE A 291 -15.91 5.88 13.68
N ARG A 292 -17.09 5.89 14.32
CA ARG A 292 -18.29 6.54 13.77
C ARG A 292 -18.17 8.07 13.69
N ARG A 293 -17.59 8.72 14.69
CA ARG A 293 -17.39 10.18 14.75
C ARG A 293 -16.40 10.64 13.69
N VAL A 294 -15.22 10.02 13.66
CA VAL A 294 -14.19 10.33 12.65
C VAL A 294 -14.70 10.09 11.23
N ALA A 295 -15.48 9.04 10.99
CA ALA A 295 -16.06 8.80 9.67
C ALA A 295 -17.03 9.90 9.26
N THR A 296 -17.91 10.33 10.18
CA THR A 296 -18.84 11.44 9.93
C THR A 296 -18.11 12.73 9.55
N CYS A 297 -17.04 13.08 10.28
CA CYS A 297 -16.30 14.32 10.05
C CYS A 297 -15.35 14.28 8.84
N ASN A 298 -14.97 13.09 8.36
CA ASN A 298 -14.12 12.95 7.16
C ASN A 298 -14.93 12.54 5.91
N GLY A 299 -16.26 12.45 6.01
CA GLY A 299 -17.15 12.13 4.89
C GLY A 299 -17.07 10.67 4.46
N LEU A 300 -16.91 9.75 5.41
CA LEU A 300 -16.68 8.33 5.19
C LEU A 300 -17.83 7.47 5.75
N PHE A 301 -17.94 6.25 5.22
CA PHE A 301 -18.74 5.20 5.83
C PHE A 301 -17.96 4.52 6.95
N SER A 302 -18.66 4.12 8.00
CA SER A 302 -18.10 3.34 9.11
C SER A 302 -18.99 2.18 9.50
N LEU A 303 -18.37 1.08 9.90
CA LEU A 303 -19.05 -0.05 10.54
C LEU A 303 -18.45 -0.27 11.93
N ARG A 304 -19.34 -0.35 12.93
CA ARG A 304 -19.01 -0.89 14.24
C ARG A 304 -19.83 -2.17 14.43
N PRO A 305 -19.21 -3.36 14.41
CA PRO A 305 -19.90 -4.61 14.70
C PRO A 305 -20.52 -4.65 16.10
N SER A 306 -21.45 -5.59 16.31
CA SER A 306 -21.94 -5.94 17.64
C SER A 306 -20.78 -6.38 18.55
N PHE A 307 -20.92 -6.16 19.85
CA PHE A 307 -19.96 -6.67 20.83
C PHE A 307 -19.73 -8.19 20.65
N ASP A 308 -18.52 -8.63 20.96
CA ASP A 308 -18.05 -10.03 20.88
C ASP A 308 -18.10 -10.68 19.48
N THR A 309 -18.33 -9.91 18.42
CA THR A 309 -18.25 -10.44 17.03
C THR A 309 -16.82 -10.82 16.64
N THR A 310 -15.81 -10.21 17.27
CA THR A 310 -14.39 -10.40 16.97
C THR A 310 -13.57 -10.37 18.25
N SER A 311 -12.51 -11.17 18.31
CA SER A 311 -11.52 -11.12 19.40
C SER A 311 -10.93 -9.73 19.53
N LEU A 312 -10.77 -9.28 20.79
CA LEU A 312 -10.05 -8.06 21.15
C LEU A 312 -8.65 -8.38 21.69
N GLU A 313 -8.17 -9.62 21.53
CA GLU A 313 -6.82 -10.02 21.94
C GLU A 313 -5.77 -9.18 21.20
N GLY A 314 -4.83 -8.60 21.95
CA GLY A 314 -3.84 -7.68 21.42
C GLY A 314 -4.38 -6.29 21.04
N VAL A 315 -5.59 -5.92 21.46
CA VAL A 315 -6.12 -4.55 21.38
C VAL A 315 -5.93 -3.88 22.73
N PHE A 316 -5.34 -2.69 22.75
CA PHE A 316 -5.31 -1.86 23.96
C PHE A 316 -6.70 -1.24 24.19
N ILE A 317 -7.43 -1.79 25.15
CA ILE A 317 -8.80 -1.38 25.48
C ILE A 317 -8.75 -0.27 26.54
N ASN A 318 -9.55 0.77 26.37
CA ASN A 318 -9.63 1.93 27.26
C ASN A 318 -10.97 2.04 28.02
N SER A 319 -11.76 0.97 28.02
CA SER A 319 -13.05 0.87 28.70
C SER A 319 -13.36 -0.60 28.97
N ASP A 320 -13.92 -0.90 30.13
CA ASP A 320 -14.43 -2.24 30.47
C ASP A 320 -15.59 -2.67 29.56
#